data_AF-A0A4Z0L307-F1
#
_entry.id   AF-A0A4Z0L307-F1
#
_cell.length_a   1.000
_cell.length_b   1.000
_cell.length_c   1.000
_cell.angle_alpha   90.00
_cell.angle_beta   90.00
_cell.angle_gamma   90.00
#
_symmetry.space_group_name_H-M   'P 1'
#
loop_
_entity.id
_entity.type
_entity.pdbx_description
1 polymer ?
#
loop_
_entity_poly.entity_id
_entity_poly.type
_entity_poly.pdbx_seq_one_letter_code
_entity_poly.pdbx_strand_id
1 'polypeptide(L)' 'MLADIKYWENDAQNKHYAIAHFNVWNAEMLMGVIDAAEEANSPDIISFGTGCLG' A
#
# COMPACT_ATOMS: atom_id res chain seq x y z
N MET A 1 1.54 9.15 -4.90
CA MET A 1 1.52 8.84 -6.35
C MET A 1 1.03 7.42 -6.52
N LEU A 2 0.06 7.18 -7.42
CA LEU A 2 -0.48 5.83 -7.64
C LEU A 2 0.23 5.19 -8.84
N ALA A 3 0.75 3.97 -8.68
CA ALA A 3 1.51 3.26 -9.69
C ALA A 3 1.23 1.75 -9.62
N ASP A 4 1.63 1.02 -10.67
CA ASP A 4 1.58 -0.44 -10.68
C ASP A 4 2.52 -1.04 -9.61
N ILE A 5 2.17 -2.20 -9.07
CA ILE A 5 2.97 -2.90 -8.06
C ILE A 5 4.40 -3.15 -8.55
N LYS A 6 4.59 -3.48 -9.83
CA LYS A 6 5.91 -3.75 -10.41
C LYS A 6 6.82 -2.53 -10.38
N TYR A 7 6.27 -1.32 -10.47
CA TYR A 7 7.07 -0.10 -10.40
C TYR A 7 7.70 0.02 -9.01
N TRP A 8 6.88 -0.12 -7.97
CA TRP A 8 7.33 -0.01 -6.60
C TRP A 8 8.22 -1.19 -6.17
N GLU A 9 7.92 -2.42 -6.59
CA GLU A 9 8.80 -3.57 -6.36
C GLU A 9 10.19 -3.37 -6.97
N ASN A 10 10.27 -2.85 -8.20
CA ASN A 10 11.56 -2.55 -8.83
C ASN A 10 12.30 -1.43 -8.10
N ASP A 11 11.61 -0.36 -7.68
CA ASP A 11 12.23 0.73 -6.91
C ASP A 11 12.78 0.22 -5.56
N ALA A 12 11.99 -0.60 -4.86
CA ALA A 12 12.35 -1.23 -3.59
C ALA A 12 13.52 -2.19 -3.71
N GLN A 13 13.57 -3.02 -4.76
CA GLN A 13 14.70 -3.90 -5.02
C GLN A 13 15.97 -3.12 -5.34
N ASN A 14 15.86 -2.05 -6.14
CA ASN A 14 17.01 -1.22 -6.54
C ASN A 14 17.57 -0.37 -5.39
N LYS A 15 16.70 0.14 -4.51
CA LYS A 15 17.09 0.98 -3.36
C LYS A 15 17.20 0.21 -2.05
N HIS A 16 16.98 -1.11 -2.09
CA HIS A 16 17.12 -2.04 -0.97
C HIS A 16 16.27 -1.68 0.25
N TYR A 17 14.98 -1.38 0.04
CA TYR A 17 14.01 -1.21 1.12
C TYR A 17 12.83 -2.17 0.96
N ALA A 18 12.09 -2.39 2.05
CA ALA A 18 10.88 -3.19 2.03
C ALA A 18 9.66 -2.29 1.89
N ILE A 19 8.67 -2.73 1.12
CA ILE A 19 7.36 -2.08 1.03
C ILE A 19 6.36 -2.88 1.84
N ALA A 20 5.57 -2.18 2.66
CA ALA A 20 4.50 -2.81 3.42
C ALA A 20 3.33 -3.18 2.49
N HIS A 21 2.77 -4.37 2.69
CA HIS A 21 1.62 -4.88 1.96
C HIS A 21 0.45 -5.06 2.92
N PHE A 22 -0.59 -4.25 2.76
CA PHE A 22 -1.76 -4.23 3.63
C PHE A 22 -3.00 -4.73 2.91
N ASN A 23 -3.68 -5.69 3.52
CA ASN A 23 -5.01 -6.10 3.09
C ASN A 23 -6.05 -5.21 3.78
N VAL A 24 -6.93 -4.62 2.99
CA VAL A 24 -8.03 -3.79 3.47
C VAL A 24 -9.37 -4.41 3.10
N TRP A 25 -10.32 -4.30 4.02
CA TRP A 25 -11.66 -4.89 3.90
C TRP A 25 -12.79 -3.87 4.03
N ASN A 26 -12.48 -2.62 4.37
CA ASN A 26 -13.44 -1.52 4.45
C ASN A 26 -12.72 -0.17 4.26
N ALA A 27 -13.49 0.90 4.13
CA ALA A 27 -12.98 2.25 3.89
C ALA A 27 -12.20 2.83 5.07
N GLU A 28 -12.54 2.46 6.31
CA GLU A 28 -11.85 2.94 7.51
C GLU A 28 -10.42 2.41 7.59
N MET A 29 -10.23 1.12 7.31
CA MET A 29 -8.89 0.52 7.20
C MET A 29 -8.09 1.12 6.04
N LEU A 30 -8.73 1.41 4.92
CA LEU A 30 -8.07 2.09 3.80
C LEU A 30 -7.55 3.46 4.22
N MET A 31 -8.38 4.27 4.88
CA MET A 31 -7.95 5.60 5.34
C MET A 31 -6.84 5.51 6.40
N GLY A 32 -6.95 4.59 7.36
CA GLY A 32 -5.90 4.42 8.36
C GLY A 32 -4.55 3.98 7.79
N VAL A 33 -4.54 3.15 6.74
CA VAL A 33 -3.31 2.77 6.03
C VAL A 33 -2.74 3.94 5.25
N ILE A 34 -3.58 4.73 4.57
CA ILE A 34 -3.14 5.92 3.83
C ILE A 34 -2.53 6.95 4.78
N ASP A 35 -3.19 7.27 5.89
CA ASP A 35 -2.71 8.24 6.87
C ASP A 35 -1.35 7.82 7.43
N ALA A 36 -1.17 6.54 7.75
CA ALA A 36 0.11 5.99 8.23
C ALA A 36 1.21 6.06 7.16
N ALA A 37 0.88 5.78 5.89
CA ALA A 37 1.81 5.90 4.77
C ALA A 37 2.28 7.35 4.57
N GLU A 38 1.35 8.30 4.67
CA GLU A 38 1.63 9.73 4.55
C GLU A 38 2.50 10.23 5.71
N GLU A 39 2.21 9.82 6.95
CA GLU A 39 3.02 10.18 8.12
C GLU A 39 4.45 9.63 8.01
N ALA A 40 4.59 8.39 7.53
CA ALA A 40 5.89 7.74 7.35
C ALA A 40 6.65 8.21 6.09
N ASN A 41 6.01 8.98 5.21
CA ASN A 41 6.51 9.26 3.85
C ASN A 41 6.98 7.98 3.12
N SER A 42 6.22 6.90 3.30
CA SER A 42 6.54 5.55 2.81
C SER A 42 5.61 5.15 1.65
N PRO A 43 6.14 4.46 0.63
CA PRO A 43 5.29 3.79 -0.35
C PRO A 43 4.72 2.49 0.23
N ASP A 44 3.43 2.29 0.03
CA ASP A 44 2.67 1.16 0.57
C ASP A 44 1.88 0.46 -0.54
N ILE A 45 1.73 -0.86 -0.46
CA ILE A 45 0.88 -1.65 -1.37
C ILE A 45 -0.42 -2.00 -0.65
N ILE A 46 -1.54 -1.56 -1.21
CA ILE A 46 -2.87 -1.84 -0.67
C ILE A 46 -3.54 -2.91 -1.54
N SER A 47 -4.05 -3.97 -0.91
CA SER A 47 -4.81 -5.02 -1.57
C SER A 47 -6.21 -5.12 -0.98
N PHE A 48 -7.20 -5.22 -1.87
CA PHE A 48 -8.59 -5.37 -1.48
C PHE A 48 -8.94 -6.84 -1.41
N GLY A 49 -9.38 -7.31 -0.24
CA GLY A 49 -9.95 -8.65 -0.12
C GLY A 49 -11.23 -8.79 -0.95
N THR A 50 -11.56 -10.01 -1.39
CA THR A 50 -12.75 -10.33 -2.19
C THR A 50 -14.10 -9.93 -1.56
N GLY A 51 -14.11 -9.50 -0.29
CA GLY A 51 -15.30 -9.01 0.43
C GLY A 51 -15.35 -7.50 0.67
N CYS A 52 -14.43 -6.69 0.12
CA CYS A 52 -14.41 -5.24 0.39
C CYS A 52 -15.51 -4.46 -0.37
N LEU A 53 -16.11 -5.06 -1.40
CA LEU A 53 -17.20 -4.48 -2.20
C LEU A 53 -18.44 -5.36 -2.03
N GLY A 54 -19.06 -5.29 -0.85
CA GLY A 54 -20.43 -5.72 -0.63
C GLY A 54 -21.40 -4.58 -0.90
#